data_AF-A0ABD3NH27-F1
#
_entry.id   AF-A0ABD3NH27-F1
#
_cell.length_a   1.000
_cell.length_b   1.000
_cell.length_c   1.000
_cell.angle_alpha   90.00
_cell.angle_beta   90.00
_cell.angle_gamma   90.00
#
_symmetry.space_group_name_H-M   'P 1'
#
loop_
_entity.id
_entity.type
_entity.pdbx_description
1 polymer ?
#
loop_
_entity_poly.entity_id
_entity_poly.type
_entity_poly.pdbx_seq_one_letter_code
_entity_poly.pdbx_strand_id
1 'polypeptide(L)'
;SRSLHLSCARSIKTIVIVIYRHPSSPAAFLLRSRQQKPKKERKTSEISPPRPKKGVGGWGGADRDIMSSTTIRPIGPEDVIRVHGKHLIKSDGTRFFVRGVAFPTPPPPHEEEEEEEEDDDDDGITSSLSSSSSSHDGRTSSPPSSISSHGYDPEAWLAVLRQLRYDLAVNFNAIRLYRLRPDLVDYTEFFVGAASMGVYVIVPLTSDRDGGVLDRDMPAPDCYPPELFDFGTSALGKYMSHPNVLAGVVGNEVMDGEGAAWMAAPCVRAYSKDLRYFMDSMISTSTSTSSTTTTTTTETETETSSPRRGAPIPLLYASQDSSPMGGAALDKDESLRLTTDYLTCESMSMSGEDEEGGARGGSWCSSTQSYATNADGTPGPYFHLHESLKNASVPIIFTEMGCPHSQYDRDDPTRRERNGGARTWADVSIVTNEMADAWSGYVAYAYDGPPDFDMMSGGPWNGKDVLTPTADMYNFKMRLDEEEEEEDATTPGRVGSKTTTTDNDDDDRDRDAFFPPRRRCAKVKAELLSCCDVRVLDDDAMPSYFRTHEEGDAIDDHYHRSSSRYAGAAAAAAVALALYLTVRRASPRLHPIRQNGDDGGTTKYGSIPLS
;
A
#
# COMPACT_ATOMS: atom_id res chain seq x y z
N SER A 1 -23.22 6.00 42.40
CA SER A 1 -23.63 4.81 41.63
C SER A 1 -23.64 5.05 40.11
N ARG A 2 -22.63 5.72 39.56
CA ARG A 2 -22.33 5.67 38.12
C ARG A 2 -20.91 5.13 38.03
N SER A 3 -20.81 3.81 38.02
CA SER A 3 -19.56 3.13 37.70
C SER A 3 -19.32 3.38 36.22
N LEU A 4 -18.36 4.24 35.91
CA LEU A 4 -17.73 4.23 34.59
C LEU A 4 -17.17 2.82 34.43
N HIS A 5 -17.84 1.99 33.64
CA HIS A 5 -17.22 0.80 33.08
C HIS A 5 -16.01 1.30 32.30
N LEU A 6 -14.81 1.15 32.87
CA LEU A 6 -13.59 1.10 32.07
C LEU A 6 -13.81 -0.03 31.07
N SER A 7 -14.12 0.35 29.83
CA SER A 7 -14.11 -0.57 28.70
C SER A 7 -12.72 -1.20 28.68
N CYS A 8 -12.64 -2.52 28.91
CA CYS A 8 -11.40 -3.27 28.68
C CYS A 8 -10.85 -2.85 27.33
N ALA A 9 -9.64 -2.30 27.30
CA ALA A 9 -8.94 -1.97 26.08
C ALA A 9 -8.91 -3.24 25.21
N ARG A 10 -9.74 -3.29 24.18
CA ARG A 10 -9.70 -4.40 23.23
C ARG A 10 -8.36 -4.29 22.54
N SER A 11 -7.51 -5.28 22.78
CA SER A 11 -6.16 -5.31 22.24
C SER A 11 -6.21 -5.13 20.72
N ILE A 12 -5.47 -4.15 20.20
CA ILE A 12 -5.38 -3.91 18.77
C ILE A 12 -4.76 -5.17 18.16
N LYS A 13 -5.52 -5.82 17.28
CA LYS A 13 -5.01 -6.90 16.42
C LYS A 13 -4.36 -6.26 15.20
N THR A 14 -3.20 -5.65 15.41
CA THR A 14 -2.34 -5.12 14.34
C THR A 14 -1.60 -6.30 13.72
N ILE A 15 -1.67 -6.48 12.42
CA ILE A 15 -0.76 -7.35 11.69
C ILE A 15 0.56 -6.60 11.53
N VAL A 16 1.66 -7.25 11.88
CA VAL A 16 3.00 -6.69 11.65
C VAL A 16 3.55 -7.29 10.38
N ILE A 17 4.07 -6.44 9.52
CA ILE A 17 4.64 -6.81 8.24
C ILE A 17 6.13 -6.57 8.28
N VAL A 18 6.86 -7.53 7.72
CA VAL A 18 8.26 -7.36 7.38
C VAL A 18 8.34 -6.93 5.90
N ILE A 19 8.81 -5.72 5.63
CA ILE A 19 9.29 -5.29 4.32
C ILE A 19 10.75 -5.64 4.20
N TYR A 20 11.07 -6.25 3.07
CA TYR A 20 12.43 -6.51 2.65
C TYR A 20 12.88 -5.46 1.62
N ARG A 21 13.85 -4.61 1.98
CA ARG A 21 14.55 -3.74 1.02
C ARG A 21 15.99 -3.45 1.43
N HIS A 22 16.90 -3.55 0.46
CA HIS A 22 18.36 -3.51 0.61
C HIS A 22 18.95 -2.23 1.27
N PRO A 23 20.04 -2.35 2.08
CA PRO A 23 20.79 -1.24 2.71
C PRO A 23 21.57 -0.26 1.82
N SER A 24 21.33 -0.16 0.50
CA SER A 24 22.18 0.68 -0.37
C SER A 24 21.50 1.38 -1.53
N SER A 25 20.17 1.49 -1.52
CA SER A 25 19.50 2.47 -2.39
C SER A 25 19.58 3.81 -1.64
N PRO A 26 20.29 4.84 -2.15
CA PRO A 26 20.13 6.17 -1.57
C PRO A 26 18.64 6.49 -1.65
N ALA A 27 18.07 6.93 -0.52
CA ALA A 27 16.69 7.34 -0.40
C ALA A 27 16.25 8.01 -1.71
N ALA A 28 15.16 7.52 -2.31
CA ALA A 28 14.53 8.19 -3.43
C ALA A 28 14.04 9.54 -2.90
N PHE A 29 14.94 10.51 -2.98
CA PHE A 29 14.75 11.91 -2.72
C PHE A 29 13.74 12.38 -3.79
N LEU A 30 12.45 12.32 -3.48
CA LEU A 30 11.41 13.11 -4.16
C LEU A 30 11.58 14.59 -3.75
N LEU A 31 12.75 15.14 -4.02
CA LEU A 31 13.04 16.56 -3.88
C LEU A 31 13.70 17.01 -5.18
N ARG A 32 12.97 17.90 -5.86
CA ARG A 32 13.25 18.55 -7.15
C ARG A 32 14.75 18.71 -7.43
N SER A 33 15.29 17.87 -8.31
CA SER A 33 16.53 18.15 -9.02
C SER A 33 16.18 18.80 -10.37
N ARG A 34 16.46 20.11 -10.49
CA ARG A 34 16.41 20.85 -11.77
C ARG A 34 17.17 20.07 -12.84
N GLN A 35 16.47 19.66 -13.90
CA GLN A 35 17.10 19.07 -15.08
C GLN A 35 18.05 20.09 -15.73
N GLN A 36 19.36 19.87 -15.61
CA GLN A 36 20.31 20.43 -16.56
C GLN A 36 20.26 19.59 -17.85
N LYS A 37 19.92 20.26 -18.97
CA LYS A 37 19.95 19.68 -20.33
C LYS A 37 21.30 18.98 -20.60
N PRO A 38 21.33 17.70 -20.98
CA PRO A 38 22.56 17.07 -21.40
C PRO A 38 23.01 17.60 -22.78
N LYS A 39 24.29 17.97 -22.86
CA LYS A 39 25.00 18.27 -24.11
C LYS A 39 25.03 17.03 -25.00
N LYS A 40 24.81 17.25 -26.30
CA LYS A 40 24.96 16.28 -27.39
C LYS A 40 26.22 15.42 -27.25
N GLU A 41 26.03 14.15 -26.94
CA GLU A 41 27.05 13.11 -27.14
C GLU A 41 26.75 12.25 -28.37
N ARG A 42 27.83 11.61 -28.80
CA ARG A 42 28.20 11.25 -30.16
C ARG A 42 27.67 9.84 -30.49
N LYS A 43 27.06 9.68 -31.66
CA LYS A 43 26.58 8.39 -32.20
C LYS A 43 27.66 7.31 -32.13
N THR A 44 27.47 6.31 -31.27
CA THR A 44 28.09 4.99 -31.34
C THR A 44 27.12 4.03 -32.02
N SER A 45 27.65 3.17 -32.88
CA SER A 45 26.93 2.22 -33.72
C SER A 45 26.24 1.12 -32.90
N GLU A 46 24.95 0.92 -33.13
CA GLU A 46 24.16 -0.20 -32.62
C GLU A 46 24.77 -1.54 -33.04
N ILE A 47 25.07 -2.38 -32.05
CA ILE A 47 25.25 -3.82 -32.23
C ILE A 47 23.89 -4.45 -31.91
N SER A 48 23.22 -4.98 -32.93
CA SER A 48 21.94 -5.68 -32.77
C SER A 48 22.10 -6.91 -31.87
N PRO A 49 21.16 -7.17 -30.94
CA PRO A 49 21.16 -8.40 -30.15
C PRO A 49 20.96 -9.62 -31.06
N PRO A 50 21.53 -10.79 -30.70
CA PRO A 50 21.40 -12.00 -31.49
C PRO A 50 19.93 -12.43 -31.56
N ARG A 51 19.40 -12.53 -32.79
CA ARG A 51 18.08 -13.13 -33.04
C ARG A 51 18.06 -14.55 -32.47
N PRO A 52 17.02 -14.95 -31.72
CA PRO A 52 16.87 -16.34 -31.33
C PRO A 52 16.77 -17.19 -32.60
N LYS A 53 17.67 -18.17 -32.70
CA LYS A 53 17.69 -19.11 -33.82
C LYS A 53 16.35 -19.84 -33.87
N LYS A 54 15.62 -19.67 -34.97
CA LYS A 54 14.49 -20.53 -35.34
C LYS A 54 15.04 -21.96 -35.57
N GLY A 55 15.12 -22.73 -34.48
CA GLY A 55 15.29 -24.16 -34.53
C GLY A 55 13.96 -24.79 -34.90
N VAL A 56 13.84 -25.19 -36.17
CA VAL A 56 12.76 -26.04 -36.67
C VAL A 56 12.95 -27.41 -36.04
N GLY A 57 12.24 -27.65 -34.94
CA GLY A 57 12.02 -28.96 -34.33
C GLY A 57 10.53 -29.12 -34.14
N GLY A 58 9.87 -29.82 -35.06
CA GLY A 58 8.45 -30.14 -34.96
C GLY A 58 8.18 -30.98 -33.73
N TRP A 59 7.61 -30.36 -32.70
CA TRP A 59 6.88 -31.06 -31.65
C TRP A 59 5.46 -31.23 -32.16
N GLY A 60 5.08 -32.50 -32.37
CA GLY A 60 3.75 -32.87 -32.78
C GLY A 60 2.72 -32.36 -31.78
N GLY A 61 1.68 -31.73 -32.30
CA GLY A 61 0.47 -31.43 -31.53
C GLY A 61 -0.21 -32.74 -31.17
N ALA A 62 -0.21 -33.06 -29.89
CA ALA A 62 -1.15 -33.94 -29.24
C ALA A 62 -1.31 -33.43 -27.80
N ASP A 63 -2.56 -33.15 -27.43
CA ASP A 63 -3.08 -32.90 -26.09
C ASP A 63 -2.52 -31.69 -25.31
N ARG A 64 -3.03 -30.51 -25.66
CA ARG A 64 -2.98 -29.30 -24.80
C ARG A 64 -4.27 -29.05 -24.02
N ASP A 65 -5.23 -29.98 -24.05
CA ASP A 65 -6.57 -29.82 -23.46
C ASP A 65 -6.70 -30.32 -22.01
N ILE A 66 -5.58 -30.53 -21.30
CA ILE A 66 -5.59 -30.81 -19.86
C ILE A 66 -4.64 -29.84 -19.14
N MET A 67 -4.83 -28.54 -19.33
CA MET A 67 -4.60 -27.65 -18.20
C MET A 67 -5.89 -27.72 -17.38
N SER A 68 -5.82 -28.39 -16.22
CA SER A 68 -6.86 -28.30 -15.20
C SER A 68 -7.14 -26.82 -15.00
N SER A 69 -8.25 -26.34 -15.57
CA SER A 69 -8.68 -24.97 -15.39
C SER A 69 -9.15 -24.87 -13.96
N THR A 70 -8.23 -24.54 -13.05
CA THR A 70 -8.56 -24.16 -11.68
C THR A 70 -9.58 -23.04 -11.82
N THR A 71 -10.85 -23.39 -11.59
CA THR A 71 -11.96 -22.48 -11.86
C THR A 71 -11.84 -21.36 -10.85
N ILE A 72 -11.47 -20.17 -11.34
CA ILE A 72 -11.32 -18.98 -10.52
C ILE A 72 -12.68 -18.68 -9.89
N ARG A 73 -12.77 -18.85 -8.57
CA ARG A 73 -13.97 -18.51 -7.80
C ARG A 73 -13.95 -17.01 -7.46
N PRO A 74 -14.99 -16.25 -7.84
CA PRO A 74 -15.17 -14.88 -7.37
C PRO A 74 -15.22 -14.81 -5.83
N ILE A 75 -14.61 -13.77 -5.25
CA ILE A 75 -14.65 -13.52 -3.80
C ILE A 75 -16.01 -12.93 -3.43
N GLY A 76 -16.78 -13.67 -2.63
CA GLY A 76 -18.08 -13.26 -2.09
C GLY A 76 -18.00 -12.77 -0.63
N PRO A 77 -19.13 -12.30 -0.05
CA PRO A 77 -19.21 -11.89 1.36
C PRO A 77 -18.79 -12.96 2.38
N GLU A 78 -18.86 -14.23 2.01
CA GLU A 78 -18.42 -15.37 2.80
C GLU A 78 -16.90 -15.55 2.79
N ASP A 79 -16.17 -14.96 1.85
CA ASP A 79 -14.73 -15.20 1.68
C ASP A 79 -13.86 -14.20 2.45
N VAL A 80 -14.44 -13.42 3.37
CA VAL A 80 -13.70 -12.45 4.19
C VAL A 80 -12.63 -13.15 5.03
N ILE A 81 -11.38 -12.72 4.87
CA ILE A 81 -10.23 -13.21 5.63
C ILE A 81 -10.19 -12.57 7.01
N ARG A 82 -9.89 -13.38 8.03
CA ARG A 82 -9.82 -12.96 9.43
C ARG A 82 -8.46 -13.29 10.03
N VAL A 83 -8.09 -12.54 11.07
CA VAL A 83 -6.90 -12.83 11.88
C VAL A 83 -7.28 -13.76 13.04
N HIS A 84 -6.64 -14.91 13.09
CA HIS A 84 -6.70 -15.83 14.22
C HIS A 84 -5.29 -16.15 14.72
N GLY A 85 -4.94 -15.64 15.91
CA GLY A 85 -3.58 -15.72 16.43
C GLY A 85 -2.58 -15.09 15.44
N LYS A 86 -1.56 -15.87 15.06
CA LYS A 86 -0.55 -15.51 14.07
C LYS A 86 -0.85 -15.90 12.63
N HIS A 87 -2.10 -16.27 12.33
CA HIS A 87 -2.50 -16.71 10.99
C HIS A 87 -3.66 -15.91 10.43
N LEU A 88 -3.70 -15.85 9.10
CA LEU A 88 -4.87 -15.45 8.33
C LEU A 88 -5.72 -16.69 8.05
N ILE A 89 -7.03 -16.60 8.29
CA ILE A 89 -7.97 -17.72 8.21
C ILE A 89 -9.20 -17.30 7.38
N LYS A 90 -9.64 -18.17 6.47
CA LYS A 90 -10.90 -18.04 5.72
C LYS A 90 -12.10 -18.36 6.61
N SER A 91 -13.31 -18.07 6.14
CA SER A 91 -14.55 -18.38 6.88
C SER A 91 -14.77 -19.86 7.16
N ASP A 92 -14.26 -20.75 6.29
CA ASP A 92 -14.31 -22.21 6.44
C ASP A 92 -13.29 -22.76 7.45
N GLY A 93 -12.50 -21.89 8.09
CA GLY A 93 -11.47 -22.26 9.05
C GLY A 93 -10.13 -22.64 8.41
N THR A 94 -10.05 -22.72 7.09
CA THR A 94 -8.78 -23.00 6.41
C THR A 94 -7.85 -21.80 6.47
N ARG A 95 -6.55 -22.09 6.50
CA ARG A 95 -5.55 -21.05 6.48
C ARG A 95 -5.53 -20.34 5.13
N PHE A 96 -5.48 -19.01 5.19
CA PHE A 96 -5.22 -18.16 4.06
C PHE A 96 -3.73 -17.81 4.02
N PHE A 97 -3.09 -18.03 2.87
CA PHE A 97 -1.68 -17.72 2.64
C PHE A 97 -1.58 -16.74 1.48
N VAL A 98 -0.95 -15.59 1.70
CA VAL A 98 -0.82 -14.52 0.71
C VAL A 98 0.21 -14.93 -0.34
N ARG A 99 -0.23 -15.00 -1.61
CA ARG A 99 0.62 -15.10 -2.80
C ARG A 99 0.42 -13.82 -3.59
N GLY A 100 1.19 -12.80 -3.25
CA GLY A 100 0.92 -11.43 -3.66
C GLY A 100 1.83 -10.92 -4.78
N VAL A 101 1.37 -9.87 -5.48
CA VAL A 101 2.18 -9.07 -6.41
C VAL A 101 2.04 -7.57 -6.08
N ALA A 102 3.14 -6.84 -6.01
CA ALA A 102 3.13 -5.39 -5.87
C ALA A 102 2.58 -4.76 -7.16
N PHE A 103 1.46 -4.04 -7.02
CA PHE A 103 0.71 -3.49 -8.14
C PHE A 103 1.36 -2.20 -8.67
N PRO A 104 1.34 -1.92 -9.98
CA PRO A 104 1.94 -0.71 -10.52
C PRO A 104 1.25 0.54 -9.98
N THR A 105 2.03 1.59 -9.77
CA THR A 105 1.51 2.91 -9.41
C THR A 105 1.59 3.80 -10.65
N PRO A 106 0.47 4.30 -11.19
CA PRO A 106 0.55 5.20 -12.33
C PRO A 106 1.36 6.44 -11.95
N PRO A 107 2.06 7.09 -12.91
CA PRO A 107 2.70 8.36 -12.65
C PRO A 107 1.68 9.31 -12.04
N PRO A 108 2.09 10.21 -11.13
CA PRO A 108 1.20 11.27 -10.70
C PRO A 108 0.66 11.95 -11.97
N PRO A 109 -0.64 12.34 -12.01
CA PRO A 109 -1.11 13.16 -13.10
C PRO A 109 -0.11 14.31 -13.22
N HIS A 110 0.38 14.57 -14.44
CA HIS A 110 1.10 15.81 -14.67
C HIS A 110 0.15 16.89 -14.17
N GLU A 111 0.46 17.47 -13.01
CA GLU A 111 0.02 18.82 -12.72
C GLU A 111 0.48 19.53 -13.99
N GLU A 112 -0.47 19.88 -14.85
CA GLU A 112 -0.20 20.81 -15.93
C GLU A 112 0.47 21.93 -15.18
N GLU A 113 1.82 21.98 -15.25
CA GLU A 113 2.57 23.12 -14.78
C GLU A 113 1.85 24.20 -15.55
N GLU A 114 1.03 24.98 -14.84
CA GLU A 114 0.47 26.20 -15.38
C GLU A 114 1.74 26.89 -15.82
N GLU A 115 2.05 26.76 -17.12
CA GLU A 115 3.06 27.54 -17.77
C GLU A 115 2.49 28.91 -17.53
N GLU A 116 2.92 29.53 -16.43
CA GLU A 116 2.75 30.94 -16.19
C GLU A 116 3.29 31.50 -17.50
N GLU A 117 2.36 31.85 -18.40
CA GLU A 117 2.66 32.60 -19.59
C GLU A 117 3.30 33.86 -19.01
N GLU A 118 4.62 33.83 -18.86
CA GLU A 118 5.41 35.02 -18.63
C GLU A 118 5.05 35.87 -19.84
N ASP A 119 4.13 36.82 -19.63
CA ASP A 119 3.72 37.84 -20.57
C ASP A 119 4.99 38.62 -20.95
N ASP A 120 5.74 38.07 -21.90
CA ASP A 120 6.81 38.76 -22.60
C ASP A 120 6.10 39.81 -23.48
N ASP A 121 5.90 40.99 -22.90
CA ASP A 121 5.64 42.26 -23.60
C ASP A 121 6.80 42.54 -24.58
N ASP A 122 6.87 41.83 -25.71
CA ASP A 122 7.75 42.16 -26.84
C ASP A 122 6.95 42.80 -27.97
N ASP A 123 7.00 44.13 -27.99
CA ASP A 123 6.54 45.01 -29.07
C ASP A 123 7.33 44.73 -30.37
N GLY A 124 6.92 43.70 -31.10
CA GLY A 124 7.60 43.25 -32.31
C GLY A 124 6.70 43.15 -33.55
N ILE A 125 6.28 44.29 -34.08
CA ILE A 125 5.59 44.44 -35.38
C ILE A 125 6.32 43.63 -36.48
N THR A 126 5.64 42.68 -37.15
CA THR A 126 5.48 42.68 -38.62
C THR A 126 4.47 41.65 -39.13
N SER A 127 3.59 42.16 -39.98
CA SER A 127 2.57 41.50 -40.79
C SER A 127 3.16 40.58 -41.88
N SER A 128 2.55 39.41 -42.10
CA SER A 128 2.02 39.07 -43.44
C SER A 128 1.20 37.77 -43.45
N LEU A 129 -0.02 37.96 -43.95
CA LEU A 129 -1.03 37.01 -44.39
C LEU A 129 -0.47 35.87 -45.28
N SER A 130 -0.97 34.65 -45.08
CA SER A 130 -1.63 33.93 -46.17
C SER A 130 -2.48 32.76 -45.66
N SER A 131 -3.71 32.76 -46.16
CA SER A 131 -4.80 31.82 -45.96
C SER A 131 -4.66 30.61 -46.89
N SER A 132 -4.85 29.40 -46.36
CA SER A 132 -5.34 28.28 -47.17
C SER A 132 -6.27 27.39 -46.34
N SER A 133 -7.52 27.37 -46.79
CA SER A 133 -8.61 26.53 -46.33
C SER A 133 -8.47 25.13 -46.94
N SER A 134 -8.42 24.09 -46.10
CA SER A 134 -8.69 22.71 -46.54
C SER A 134 -9.71 22.05 -45.62
N SER A 135 -10.90 21.88 -46.19
CA SER A 135 -12.01 21.06 -45.73
C SER A 135 -11.63 19.57 -45.67
N HIS A 136 -11.75 18.94 -44.50
CA HIS A 136 -11.73 17.48 -44.33
C HIS A 136 -12.80 17.01 -43.34
N ASP A 137 -13.77 16.29 -43.91
CA ASP A 137 -14.48 15.10 -43.46
C ASP A 137 -14.90 14.95 -41.99
N GLY A 138 -16.22 15.03 -41.81
CA GLY A 138 -16.94 14.63 -40.62
C GLY A 138 -16.87 13.12 -40.41
N ARG A 139 -15.90 12.70 -39.61
CA ARG A 139 -15.94 11.43 -38.88
C ARG A 139 -16.39 11.75 -37.46
N THR A 140 -17.55 11.24 -37.06
CA THR A 140 -18.02 11.26 -35.67
C THR A 140 -17.08 10.39 -34.83
N SER A 141 -15.93 10.94 -34.45
CA SER A 141 -15.13 10.43 -33.35
C SER A 141 -15.92 10.71 -32.08
N SER A 142 -16.40 9.65 -31.42
CA SER A 142 -16.77 9.74 -30.02
C SER A 142 -15.64 10.50 -29.29
N PRO A 143 -15.95 11.48 -28.44
CA PRO A 143 -14.93 12.19 -27.70
C PRO A 143 -14.06 11.15 -26.99
N PRO A 144 -12.72 11.24 -27.07
CA PRO A 144 -11.85 10.34 -26.33
C PRO A 144 -12.34 10.34 -24.89
N SER A 145 -12.57 9.16 -24.32
CA SER A 145 -12.89 8.99 -22.91
C SER A 145 -11.87 9.81 -22.13
N SER A 146 -12.33 10.92 -21.57
CA SER A 146 -11.47 11.81 -20.81
C SER A 146 -10.99 11.01 -19.62
N ILE A 147 -9.73 10.57 -19.65
CA ILE A 147 -9.06 10.02 -18.48
C ILE A 147 -9.34 10.97 -17.34
N SER A 148 -9.84 10.44 -16.23
CA SER A 148 -10.10 11.26 -15.06
C SER A 148 -8.85 12.07 -14.75
N SER A 149 -8.99 13.34 -14.42
CA SER A 149 -7.89 14.27 -14.09
C SER A 149 -6.98 13.79 -12.95
N HIS A 150 -7.30 12.65 -12.34
CA HIS A 150 -6.60 12.05 -11.22
C HIS A 150 -5.81 10.78 -11.59
N GLY A 151 -5.69 10.45 -12.88
CA GLY A 151 -4.80 9.37 -13.36
C GLY A 151 -5.30 7.96 -13.07
N TYR A 152 -6.59 7.80 -12.74
CA TYR A 152 -7.23 6.50 -12.58
C TYR A 152 -8.11 6.17 -13.80
N ASP A 153 -7.83 5.01 -14.38
CA ASP A 153 -8.62 4.37 -15.43
C ASP A 153 -8.94 2.93 -14.96
N PRO A 154 -10.20 2.63 -14.60
CA PRO A 154 -10.57 1.29 -14.11
C PRO A 154 -10.31 0.21 -15.15
N GLU A 155 -10.47 0.50 -16.44
CA GLU A 155 -10.24 -0.49 -17.50
C GLU A 155 -8.77 -0.87 -17.59
N ALA A 156 -7.87 0.12 -17.53
CA ALA A 156 -6.44 -0.10 -17.53
C ALA A 156 -5.95 -0.86 -16.29
N TRP A 157 -6.45 -0.50 -15.09
CA TRP A 157 -6.13 -1.21 -13.86
C TRP A 157 -6.62 -2.66 -13.90
N LEU A 158 -7.84 -2.91 -14.39
CA LEU A 158 -8.35 -4.26 -14.58
C LEU A 158 -7.62 -5.02 -15.69
N ALA A 159 -7.10 -4.34 -16.72
CA ALA A 159 -6.29 -4.96 -17.76
C ALA A 159 -4.98 -5.55 -17.19
N VAL A 160 -4.32 -4.88 -16.24
CA VAL A 160 -3.16 -5.42 -15.52
C VAL A 160 -3.52 -6.72 -14.78
N LEU A 161 -4.64 -6.73 -14.06
CA LEU A 161 -5.12 -7.95 -13.37
C LEU A 161 -5.47 -9.07 -14.34
N ARG A 162 -6.13 -8.76 -15.47
CA ARG A 162 -6.43 -9.75 -16.51
C ARG A 162 -5.17 -10.32 -17.14
N GLN A 163 -4.16 -9.48 -17.38
CA GLN A 163 -2.89 -9.94 -17.91
C GLN A 163 -2.23 -10.93 -16.95
N LEU A 164 -2.11 -10.60 -15.67
CA LEU A 164 -1.51 -11.49 -14.69
C LEU A 164 -2.34 -12.78 -14.53
N ARG A 165 -3.66 -12.66 -14.41
CA ARG A 165 -4.54 -13.77 -14.03
C ARG A 165 -4.89 -14.70 -15.19
N TYR A 166 -5.11 -14.16 -16.39
CA TYR A 166 -5.63 -14.90 -17.53
C TYR A 166 -4.60 -15.05 -18.64
N ASP A 167 -3.95 -13.96 -19.06
CA ASP A 167 -3.02 -14.02 -20.20
C ASP A 167 -1.73 -14.75 -19.84
N LEU A 168 -1.22 -14.49 -18.63
CA LEU A 168 -0.04 -15.13 -18.08
C LEU A 168 -0.38 -16.32 -17.19
N ALA A 169 -1.62 -16.44 -16.70
CA ALA A 169 -2.04 -17.49 -15.78
C ALA A 169 -1.15 -17.60 -14.53
N VAL A 170 -0.77 -16.47 -13.94
CA VAL A 170 -0.01 -16.42 -12.68
C VAL A 170 -0.93 -16.82 -11.52
N ASN A 171 -0.53 -17.81 -10.71
CA ASN A 171 -1.31 -18.28 -9.56
C ASN A 171 -1.12 -17.40 -8.30
N PHE A 172 -1.41 -16.10 -8.43
CA PHE A 172 -1.42 -15.15 -7.31
C PHE A 172 -2.84 -14.98 -6.76
N ASN A 173 -2.99 -14.58 -5.49
CA ASN A 173 -4.29 -14.34 -4.86
C ASN A 173 -4.44 -12.95 -4.25
N ALA A 174 -3.38 -12.14 -4.21
CA ALA A 174 -3.43 -10.81 -3.61
C ALA A 174 -2.60 -9.80 -4.40
N ILE A 175 -2.96 -8.53 -4.26
CA ILE A 175 -2.13 -7.41 -4.71
C ILE A 175 -1.92 -6.40 -3.58
N ARG A 176 -0.81 -5.67 -3.65
CA ARG A 176 -0.55 -4.53 -2.77
C ARG A 176 -0.58 -3.23 -3.59
N LEU A 177 -1.43 -2.30 -3.17
CA LEU A 177 -1.45 -0.94 -3.69
C LEU A 177 -0.55 -0.05 -2.83
N TYR A 178 0.11 0.92 -3.46
CA TYR A 178 0.98 1.88 -2.78
C TYR A 178 0.40 3.29 -2.71
N ARG A 179 -0.48 3.63 -3.65
CA ARG A 179 -1.12 4.94 -3.75
C ARG A 179 -2.61 4.79 -4.02
N LEU A 180 -3.41 5.51 -3.25
CA LEU A 180 -4.84 5.73 -3.49
C LEU A 180 -5.19 7.19 -3.18
N ARG A 181 -6.23 7.71 -3.83
CA ARG A 181 -6.85 9.00 -3.50
C ARG A 181 -8.33 8.80 -3.23
N PRO A 182 -8.69 8.16 -2.09
CA PRO A 182 -10.09 7.90 -1.76
C PRO A 182 -10.90 9.19 -1.63
N ASP A 183 -10.28 10.33 -1.35
CA ASP A 183 -10.90 11.65 -1.32
C ASP A 183 -11.37 12.14 -2.71
N LEU A 184 -10.66 11.77 -3.78
CA LEU A 184 -10.88 12.28 -5.13
C LEU A 184 -11.45 11.26 -6.12
N VAL A 185 -11.12 9.99 -5.93
CA VAL A 185 -11.37 8.92 -6.91
C VAL A 185 -12.18 7.80 -6.27
N ASP A 186 -13.16 7.28 -7.00
CA ASP A 186 -13.89 6.09 -6.62
C ASP A 186 -13.30 4.84 -7.31
N TYR A 187 -12.62 4.00 -6.53
CA TYR A 187 -12.01 2.75 -6.98
C TYR A 187 -12.97 1.54 -6.89
N THR A 188 -14.26 1.73 -6.59
CA THR A 188 -15.25 0.65 -6.42
C THR A 188 -15.24 -0.35 -7.58
N GLU A 189 -15.18 0.13 -8.82
CA GLU A 189 -15.14 -0.73 -10.02
C GLU A 189 -13.91 -1.66 -10.02
N PHE A 190 -12.75 -1.15 -9.61
CA PHE A 190 -11.53 -1.94 -9.50
C PHE A 190 -11.65 -3.01 -8.41
N PHE A 191 -12.15 -2.67 -7.22
CA PHE A 191 -12.33 -3.65 -6.13
C PHE A 191 -13.31 -4.77 -6.52
N VAL A 192 -14.43 -4.44 -7.15
CA VAL A 192 -15.42 -5.41 -7.65
C VAL A 192 -14.81 -6.28 -8.75
N GLY A 193 -14.08 -5.68 -9.70
CA GLY A 193 -13.40 -6.42 -10.76
C GLY A 193 -12.32 -7.36 -10.21
N ALA A 194 -11.50 -6.91 -9.25
CA ALA A 194 -10.51 -7.75 -8.57
C ALA A 194 -11.17 -8.92 -7.83
N ALA A 195 -12.27 -8.67 -7.11
CA ALA A 195 -13.04 -9.72 -6.42
C ALA A 195 -13.56 -10.78 -7.41
N SER A 196 -14.05 -10.36 -8.57
CA SER A 196 -14.52 -11.26 -9.63
C SER A 196 -13.43 -12.18 -10.18
N MET A 197 -12.16 -11.77 -10.05
CA MET A 197 -10.96 -12.51 -10.49
C MET A 197 -10.31 -13.33 -9.37
N GLY A 198 -10.93 -13.39 -8.18
CA GLY A 198 -10.36 -14.11 -7.04
C GLY A 198 -9.18 -13.39 -6.38
N VAL A 199 -9.07 -12.06 -6.54
CA VAL A 199 -7.92 -11.27 -6.09
C VAL A 199 -8.28 -10.39 -4.89
N TYR A 200 -7.53 -10.57 -3.81
CA TYR A 200 -7.56 -9.74 -2.62
C TYR A 200 -6.69 -8.48 -2.79
N VAL A 201 -7.03 -7.39 -2.10
CA VAL A 201 -6.35 -6.10 -2.20
C VAL A 201 -5.88 -5.63 -0.82
N ILE A 202 -4.59 -5.36 -0.69
CA ILE A 202 -4.00 -4.65 0.44
C ILE A 202 -3.97 -3.15 0.09
N VAL A 203 -4.66 -2.34 0.90
CA VAL A 203 -4.88 -0.91 0.61
C VAL A 203 -3.97 -0.02 1.44
N PRO A 204 -3.36 1.05 0.89
CA PRO A 204 -2.67 2.04 1.69
C PRO A 204 -3.70 2.88 2.45
N LEU A 205 -3.45 3.09 3.74
CA LEU A 205 -4.18 4.05 4.58
C LEU A 205 -3.32 5.29 4.85
N THR A 206 -2.21 5.46 4.16
CA THR A 206 -1.42 6.70 4.14
C THR A 206 -1.37 7.24 2.71
N SER A 207 -1.29 8.55 2.57
CA SER A 207 -0.98 9.23 1.32
C SER A 207 0.53 9.34 1.16
N ASP A 208 1.00 9.52 -0.07
CA ASP A 208 2.39 9.88 -0.38
C ASP A 208 2.61 11.39 -0.55
N ARG A 209 1.55 12.17 -0.34
CA ARG A 209 1.50 13.64 -0.44
C ARG A 209 0.44 14.23 0.46
N ASP A 210 0.47 15.56 0.59
CA ASP A 210 -0.48 16.35 1.39
C ASP A 210 -0.46 15.98 2.88
N GLY A 211 -1.46 16.41 3.65
CA GLY A 211 -1.55 16.09 5.09
C GLY A 211 -1.84 14.62 5.42
N GLY A 212 -2.02 13.76 4.41
CA GLY A 212 -2.27 12.32 4.58
C GLY A 212 -1.01 11.49 4.82
N VAL A 213 0.15 12.13 5.01
CA VAL A 213 1.45 11.47 5.19
C VAL A 213 1.72 11.29 6.68
N LEU A 214 2.22 10.12 7.06
CA LEU A 214 2.83 9.92 8.37
C LEU A 214 4.32 10.25 8.25
N ASP A 215 4.69 11.46 8.68
CA ASP A 215 6.04 11.99 8.52
C ASP A 215 7.01 11.36 9.53
N ARG A 216 8.03 10.67 9.01
CA ARG A 216 9.06 10.00 9.82
C ARG A 216 10.06 10.96 10.46
N ASP A 217 10.22 12.16 9.88
CA ASP A 217 11.20 13.15 10.32
C ASP A 217 10.64 14.04 11.44
N MET A 218 9.34 13.94 11.70
CA MET A 218 8.66 14.66 12.77
C MET A 218 8.55 13.78 14.03
N PRO A 219 8.88 14.30 15.23
CA PRO A 219 8.69 13.56 16.46
C PRO A 219 7.22 13.48 16.83
N ALA A 220 6.85 12.47 17.62
CA ALA A 220 5.53 12.44 18.25
C ALA A 220 5.33 13.65 19.19
N PRO A 221 4.14 14.29 19.20
CA PRO A 221 2.92 13.90 18.48
C PRO A 221 2.79 14.49 17.06
N ASP A 222 3.71 15.35 16.63
CA ASP A 222 3.57 16.17 15.41
C ASP A 222 3.54 15.34 14.11
N CYS A 223 4.09 14.12 14.12
CA CYS A 223 4.00 13.17 13.00
C CYS A 223 2.60 12.59 12.73
N TYR A 224 1.61 12.86 13.59
CA TYR A 224 0.23 12.43 13.39
C TYR A 224 -0.69 13.65 13.26
N PRO A 225 -0.80 14.25 12.06
CA PRO A 225 -1.73 15.35 11.81
C PRO A 225 -3.18 14.84 11.67
N PRO A 226 -4.20 15.69 11.89
CA PRO A 226 -5.61 15.29 11.72
C PRO A 226 -5.94 14.87 10.28
N GLU A 227 -5.30 15.48 9.27
CA GLU A 227 -5.49 15.13 7.86
C GLU A 227 -5.11 13.68 7.55
N LEU A 228 -4.16 13.09 8.30
CA LEU A 228 -3.81 11.67 8.19
C LEU A 228 -4.98 10.78 8.63
N PHE A 229 -5.67 11.16 9.71
CA PHE A 229 -6.85 10.45 10.17
C PHE A 229 -8.02 10.58 9.17
N ASP A 230 -8.26 11.77 8.63
CA ASP A 230 -9.27 12.01 7.60
C ASP A 230 -9.03 11.15 6.35
N PHE A 231 -7.77 11.05 5.91
CA PHE A 231 -7.40 10.21 4.77
C PHE A 231 -7.72 8.72 5.05
N GLY A 232 -7.26 8.19 6.18
CA GLY A 232 -7.49 6.78 6.52
C GLY A 232 -8.95 6.42 6.71
N THR A 233 -9.73 7.28 7.38
CA THR A 233 -11.16 7.06 7.57
C THR A 233 -11.94 7.17 6.27
N SER A 234 -11.56 8.08 5.35
CA SER A 234 -12.11 8.14 4.00
C SER A 234 -11.86 6.84 3.23
N ALA A 235 -10.65 6.30 3.26
CA ALA A 235 -10.32 5.01 2.63
C ALA A 235 -11.16 3.86 3.21
N LEU A 236 -11.23 3.76 4.55
CA LEU A 236 -11.97 2.71 5.23
C LEU A 236 -13.47 2.81 5.00
N GLY A 237 -14.04 4.02 5.09
CA GLY A 237 -15.46 4.27 4.86
C GLY A 237 -15.91 3.90 3.45
N LYS A 238 -15.02 4.04 2.45
CA LYS A 238 -15.30 3.65 1.06
C LYS A 238 -15.10 2.16 0.81
N TYR A 239 -14.00 1.57 1.29
CA TYR A 239 -13.56 0.27 0.77
C TYR A 239 -13.67 -0.90 1.74
N MET A 240 -13.79 -0.69 3.05
CA MET A 240 -13.83 -1.78 4.04
C MET A 240 -15.02 -2.74 3.83
N SER A 241 -16.07 -2.32 3.14
CA SER A 241 -17.22 -3.18 2.81
C SER A 241 -16.96 -4.21 1.71
N HIS A 242 -15.88 -4.07 0.93
CA HIS A 242 -15.53 -5.05 -0.10
C HIS A 242 -14.91 -6.30 0.53
N PRO A 243 -15.42 -7.51 0.23
CA PRO A 243 -14.96 -8.74 0.88
C PRO A 243 -13.52 -9.11 0.53
N ASN A 244 -13.01 -8.58 -0.59
CA ASN A 244 -11.64 -8.79 -1.03
C ASN A 244 -10.65 -7.73 -0.52
N VAL A 245 -11.06 -6.76 0.31
CA VAL A 245 -10.10 -5.89 1.01
C VAL A 245 -9.47 -6.69 2.15
N LEU A 246 -8.23 -7.12 1.93
CA LEU A 246 -7.53 -8.03 2.83
C LEU A 246 -7.08 -7.33 4.10
N ALA A 247 -6.54 -6.11 3.98
CA ALA A 247 -5.98 -5.34 5.07
C ALA A 247 -5.58 -3.92 4.64
N GLY A 248 -5.40 -3.02 5.61
CA GLY A 248 -5.01 -1.62 5.39
C GLY A 248 -3.66 -1.25 5.98
N VAL A 249 -2.75 -0.69 5.17
CA VAL A 249 -1.39 -0.32 5.56
C VAL A 249 -1.36 1.04 6.25
N VAL A 250 -1.03 1.06 7.55
CA VAL A 250 -1.03 2.26 8.41
C VAL A 250 0.28 3.04 8.39
N GLY A 251 1.34 2.44 7.84
CA GLY A 251 2.65 3.05 7.72
C GLY A 251 3.58 2.16 6.91
N ASN A 252 4.38 2.78 6.06
CA ASN A 252 5.37 2.11 5.22
C ASN A 252 6.75 2.68 5.52
N GLU A 253 7.56 1.91 6.23
CA GLU A 253 8.95 2.25 6.57
C GLU A 253 9.03 3.61 7.29
N VAL A 254 8.12 3.85 8.26
CA VAL A 254 8.13 5.09 9.06
C VAL A 254 9.25 5.05 10.08
N MET A 255 9.43 3.91 10.75
CA MET A 255 10.47 3.67 11.76
C MET A 255 11.73 3.13 11.09
N ASP A 256 12.18 3.78 10.01
CA ASP A 256 13.37 3.37 9.24
C ASP A 256 14.60 4.26 9.49
N GLY A 257 15.79 3.77 9.20
CA GLY A 257 17.04 4.51 9.42
C GLY A 257 17.47 4.65 10.89
N GLU A 258 18.34 5.64 11.12
CA GLU A 258 18.93 5.96 12.43
C GLU A 258 17.84 6.38 13.44
N GLY A 259 18.11 6.24 14.75
CA GLY A 259 17.09 6.30 15.82
C GLY A 259 16.17 7.51 15.88
N ALA A 260 16.40 8.57 15.10
CA ALA A 260 15.50 9.70 14.97
C ALA A 260 14.11 9.29 14.44
N ALA A 261 14.02 8.37 13.47
CA ALA A 261 12.73 7.96 12.91
C ALA A 261 11.85 7.18 13.91
N TRP A 262 12.47 6.55 14.91
CA TRP A 262 11.75 5.90 16.00
C TRP A 262 10.98 6.89 16.90
N MET A 263 11.27 8.19 16.81
CA MET A 263 10.45 9.22 17.46
C MET A 263 9.02 9.27 16.87
N ALA A 264 8.81 8.77 15.65
CA ALA A 264 7.50 8.66 15.02
C ALA A 264 6.74 7.36 15.34
N ALA A 265 7.38 6.41 16.03
CA ALA A 265 6.77 5.14 16.44
C ALA A 265 5.44 5.31 17.23
N PRO A 266 5.29 6.30 18.14
CA PRO A 266 4.01 6.59 18.80
C PRO A 266 2.90 7.02 17.83
N CYS A 267 3.23 7.79 16.79
CA CYS A 267 2.28 8.23 15.76
C CYS A 267 1.67 7.04 15.01
N VAL A 268 2.48 6.04 14.64
CA VAL A 268 2.00 4.81 13.99
C VAL A 268 0.97 4.09 14.86
N ARG A 269 1.25 3.94 16.16
CA ARG A 269 0.34 3.25 17.10
C ARG A 269 -0.92 4.05 17.38
N ALA A 270 -0.81 5.37 17.58
CA ALA A 270 -1.95 6.25 17.77
C ALA A 270 -2.87 6.22 16.55
N TYR A 271 -2.30 6.35 15.35
CA TYR A 271 -3.04 6.27 14.10
C TYR A 271 -3.76 4.93 13.93
N SER A 272 -3.05 3.82 14.16
CA SER A 272 -3.65 2.47 14.11
C SER A 272 -4.81 2.30 15.10
N LYS A 273 -4.66 2.83 16.31
CA LYS A 273 -5.68 2.78 17.37
C LYS A 273 -6.94 3.54 16.98
N ASP A 274 -6.78 4.75 16.45
CA ASP A 274 -7.90 5.59 16.05
C ASP A 274 -8.65 5.01 14.84
N LEU A 275 -7.93 4.50 13.84
CA LEU A 275 -8.54 3.78 12.72
C LEU A 275 -9.31 2.54 13.19
N ARG A 276 -8.77 1.84 14.20
CA ARG A 276 -9.47 0.69 14.77
C ARG A 276 -10.77 1.11 15.44
N TYR A 277 -10.76 2.19 16.21
CA TYR A 277 -11.98 2.71 16.81
C TYR A 277 -13.01 3.15 15.77
N PHE A 278 -12.55 3.80 14.69
CA PHE A 278 -13.40 4.15 13.56
C PHE A 278 -14.07 2.93 12.91
N MET A 279 -13.32 1.85 12.65
CA MET A 279 -13.91 0.61 12.12
C MET A 279 -14.94 -0.01 13.08
N ASP A 280 -14.63 -0.05 14.37
CA ASP A 280 -15.53 -0.59 15.39
C ASP A 280 -16.83 0.26 15.50
N SER A 281 -16.77 1.58 15.30
CA SER A 281 -17.96 2.45 15.30
C SER A 281 -18.84 2.25 14.06
N MET A 282 -18.24 2.06 12.88
CA MET A 282 -18.98 1.71 11.65
C MET A 282 -19.76 0.39 11.78
N ILE A 283 -19.13 -0.61 12.42
CA ILE A 283 -19.75 -1.93 12.65
C ILE A 283 -20.88 -1.82 13.68
N SER A 284 -20.66 -1.05 14.75
CA SER A 284 -21.66 -0.86 15.81
C SER A 284 -22.92 -0.14 15.29
N THR A 285 -22.75 0.92 14.51
CA THR A 285 -23.85 1.71 13.92
C THR A 285 -24.72 0.89 12.96
N SER A 286 -24.10 -0.04 12.24
CA SER A 286 -24.82 -0.96 11.35
C SER A 286 -25.76 -1.92 12.10
N THR A 287 -25.46 -2.24 13.36
CA THR A 287 -26.23 -3.20 14.15
C THR A 287 -27.49 -2.57 14.76
N SER A 288 -27.44 -1.29 15.14
CA SER A 288 -28.57 -0.61 15.80
C SER A 288 -29.76 -0.36 14.86
N THR A 289 -29.49 -0.04 13.59
CA THR A 289 -30.50 0.38 12.60
C THR A 289 -31.48 -0.75 12.21
N SER A 290 -31.09 -2.02 12.36
CA SER A 290 -31.91 -3.16 11.95
C SER A 290 -33.03 -3.55 12.95
N SER A 291 -33.07 -2.94 14.14
CA SER A 291 -33.87 -3.46 15.26
C SER A 291 -35.28 -2.85 15.46
N THR A 292 -35.68 -1.81 14.71
CA THR A 292 -36.87 -1.00 15.08
C THR A 292 -38.14 -1.19 14.23
N THR A 293 -38.13 -2.02 13.18
CA THR A 293 -39.35 -2.25 12.37
C THR A 293 -40.08 -3.51 12.81
N THR A 294 -40.70 -3.47 14.00
CA THR A 294 -41.65 -4.49 14.45
C THR A 294 -43.02 -4.23 13.82
N THR A 295 -43.19 -4.60 12.55
CA THR A 295 -44.52 -4.62 11.92
C THR A 295 -45.07 -6.04 11.96
N THR A 296 -46.16 -6.19 12.69
CA THR A 296 -46.90 -7.44 12.90
C THR A 296 -47.60 -7.86 11.62
N THR A 297 -46.93 -8.61 10.74
CA THR A 297 -47.57 -9.30 9.62
C THR A 297 -47.07 -10.74 9.55
N THR A 298 -47.98 -11.65 9.88
CA THR A 298 -47.90 -13.10 9.80
C THR A 298 -47.81 -13.53 8.33
N GLU A 299 -46.64 -13.51 7.72
CA GLU A 299 -46.40 -14.23 6.46
C GLU A 299 -45.05 -14.96 6.51
N THR A 300 -45.11 -16.23 6.11
CA THR A 300 -44.05 -17.22 6.03
C THR A 300 -43.04 -16.82 4.95
N GLU A 301 -42.11 -15.92 5.27
CA GLU A 301 -41.00 -15.61 4.38
C GLU A 301 -39.71 -16.26 4.90
N THR A 302 -39.12 -17.08 4.03
CA THR A 302 -37.77 -17.63 4.13
C THR A 302 -36.78 -16.55 4.53
N GLU A 303 -36.21 -16.69 5.73
CA GLU A 303 -35.12 -15.86 6.23
C GLU A 303 -33.91 -15.95 5.30
N THR A 304 -33.83 -15.08 4.30
CA THR A 304 -32.58 -14.74 3.63
C THR A 304 -31.75 -13.94 4.62
N SER A 305 -30.92 -14.65 5.38
CA SER A 305 -29.94 -14.08 6.29
C SER A 305 -29.14 -12.99 5.58
N SER A 306 -29.43 -11.72 5.90
CA SER A 306 -28.62 -10.61 5.42
C SER A 306 -27.17 -10.83 5.86
N PRO A 307 -26.20 -10.74 4.94
CA PRO A 307 -24.79 -10.98 5.24
C PRO A 307 -24.37 -10.10 6.42
N ARG A 308 -23.93 -10.73 7.52
CA ARG A 308 -23.44 -10.06 8.72
C ARG A 308 -22.38 -9.04 8.30
N ARG A 309 -22.70 -7.75 8.45
CA ARG A 309 -21.80 -6.65 8.11
C ARG A 309 -20.52 -6.72 8.95
N GLY A 310 -19.41 -6.79 8.22
CA GLY A 310 -18.05 -6.35 8.54
C GLY A 310 -17.43 -6.84 9.85
N ALA A 311 -16.44 -7.73 9.76
CA ALA A 311 -15.36 -7.71 10.75
C ALA A 311 -14.44 -6.52 10.42
N PRO A 312 -13.79 -5.88 11.42
CA PRO A 312 -12.81 -4.85 11.12
C PRO A 312 -11.66 -5.47 10.32
N ILE A 313 -11.22 -4.79 9.27
CA ILE A 313 -10.09 -5.30 8.49
C ILE A 313 -8.81 -5.23 9.34
N PRO A 314 -7.85 -6.13 9.09
CA PRO A 314 -6.56 -6.05 9.73
C PRO A 314 -5.80 -4.78 9.32
N LEU A 315 -5.07 -4.21 10.28
CA LEU A 315 -4.17 -3.08 10.03
C LEU A 315 -2.74 -3.59 9.92
N LEU A 316 -1.96 -2.98 9.03
CA LEU A 316 -0.70 -3.48 8.53
C LEU A 316 0.38 -2.39 8.69
N TYR A 317 1.45 -2.64 9.47
CA TYR A 317 2.62 -1.77 9.46
C TYR A 317 3.79 -2.46 8.78
N ALA A 318 4.38 -1.81 7.79
CA ALA A 318 5.38 -2.38 6.90
C ALA A 318 6.78 -1.86 7.25
N SER A 319 7.64 -2.73 7.80
CA SER A 319 8.95 -2.38 8.37
C SER A 319 10.13 -2.78 7.49
N GLN A 320 11.13 -1.92 7.29
CA GLN A 320 12.32 -2.27 6.51
C GLN A 320 13.29 -3.21 7.26
N ASP A 321 13.93 -4.14 6.55
CA ASP A 321 14.96 -5.05 7.09
C ASP A 321 16.31 -4.41 7.41
N SER A 322 16.57 -3.15 7.00
CA SER A 322 17.93 -2.63 6.91
C SER A 322 18.27 -1.48 7.86
N SER A 323 17.38 -1.16 8.79
CA SER A 323 17.48 0.08 9.56
C SER A 323 18.24 -0.14 10.88
N PRO A 324 19.45 0.44 11.05
CA PRO A 324 20.14 0.42 12.33
C PRO A 324 19.37 1.27 13.35
N MET A 325 18.79 0.65 14.37
CA MET A 325 18.08 1.37 15.42
C MET A 325 19.04 2.19 16.27
N GLY A 326 18.81 3.50 16.40
CA GLY A 326 19.50 4.30 17.43
C GLY A 326 20.97 4.60 17.16
N GLY A 327 21.49 4.32 15.96
CA GLY A 327 22.95 4.35 15.72
C GLY A 327 23.70 3.21 16.42
N ALA A 328 23.00 2.34 17.17
CA ALA A 328 23.53 1.07 17.61
C ALA A 328 23.57 0.12 16.41
N ALA A 329 24.64 -0.68 16.33
CA ALA A 329 24.74 -1.78 15.37
C ALA A 329 23.84 -2.95 15.84
N LEU A 330 22.54 -2.68 16.00
CA LEU A 330 21.56 -3.71 16.23
C LEU A 330 21.52 -4.66 15.06
N ASP A 331 21.24 -5.92 15.38
CA ASP A 331 20.91 -6.85 14.33
C ASP A 331 19.57 -6.51 13.68
N LYS A 332 19.46 -6.79 12.38
CA LYS A 332 18.26 -6.57 11.58
C LYS A 332 17.06 -7.37 12.09
N ASP A 333 17.27 -8.62 12.45
CA ASP A 333 16.21 -9.49 12.94
C ASP A 333 15.73 -9.04 14.32
N GLU A 334 16.67 -8.56 15.14
CA GLU A 334 16.39 -7.96 16.43
C GLU A 334 15.60 -6.65 16.29
N SER A 335 15.96 -5.80 15.32
CA SER A 335 15.22 -4.59 14.99
C SER A 335 13.78 -4.90 14.56
N LEU A 336 13.59 -5.92 13.72
CA LEU A 336 12.26 -6.39 13.31
C LEU A 336 11.48 -7.00 14.47
N ARG A 337 12.14 -7.74 15.37
CA ARG A 337 11.53 -8.27 16.59
C ARG A 337 11.07 -7.14 17.51
N LEU A 338 11.92 -6.16 17.80
CA LEU A 338 11.59 -5.00 18.64
C LEU A 338 10.46 -4.16 18.02
N THR A 339 10.48 -3.99 16.71
CA THR A 339 9.38 -3.33 15.97
C THR A 339 8.07 -4.09 16.14
N THR A 340 8.11 -5.42 15.94
CA THR A 340 6.94 -6.30 16.10
C THR A 340 6.41 -6.26 17.53
N ASP A 341 7.30 -6.37 18.51
CA ASP A 341 6.98 -6.32 19.92
C ASP A 341 6.40 -4.96 20.31
N TYR A 342 6.95 -3.86 19.82
CA TYR A 342 6.48 -2.51 20.12
C TYR A 342 5.07 -2.27 19.56
N LEU A 343 4.80 -2.71 18.33
CA LEU A 343 3.50 -2.53 17.69
C LEU A 343 2.40 -3.43 18.27
N THR A 344 2.78 -4.54 18.89
CA THR A 344 1.83 -5.55 19.40
C THR A 344 1.74 -5.61 20.93
N CYS A 345 2.63 -4.90 21.64
CA CYS A 345 2.67 -4.90 23.08
C CYS A 345 1.35 -4.46 23.71
N GLU A 346 1.05 -5.03 24.87
CA GLU A 346 -0.16 -4.68 25.63
C GLU A 346 0.11 -3.53 26.59
N SER A 347 -0.82 -2.58 26.63
CA SER A 347 -0.82 -1.46 27.58
C SER A 347 -1.59 -1.84 28.85
N MET A 348 -1.03 -2.67 29.76
CA MET A 348 -1.47 -2.77 31.18
C MET A 348 -0.51 -3.57 32.11
N SER A 349 -0.72 -3.40 33.42
CA SER A 349 0.13 -3.53 34.63
C SER A 349 1.13 -4.71 34.84
N MET A 350 2.20 -4.39 35.60
CA MET A 350 3.34 -5.19 36.15
C MET A 350 3.00 -6.65 36.54
N SER A 351 3.83 -7.68 36.42
CA SER A 351 5.25 -7.96 36.78
C SER A 351 5.94 -9.06 35.91
N GLY A 352 7.29 -9.06 35.82
CA GLY A 352 8.31 -10.10 35.45
C GLY A 352 8.10 -11.05 34.25
N GLU A 353 9.10 -11.67 33.57
CA GLU A 353 10.56 -11.88 33.72
C GLU A 353 11.24 -11.96 32.31
N ASP A 354 12.55 -12.22 32.23
CA ASP A 354 13.48 -11.94 31.11
C ASP A 354 14.00 -13.15 30.30
N GLU A 355 14.24 -12.94 29.00
CA GLU A 355 15.06 -13.78 28.11
C GLU A 355 15.78 -12.87 27.08
N GLU A 356 16.98 -13.29 26.64
CA GLU A 356 17.94 -12.51 25.87
C GLU A 356 18.62 -13.41 24.82
N GLY A 357 18.83 -12.92 23.59
CA GLY A 357 19.62 -13.61 22.57
C GLY A 357 19.55 -12.92 21.20
N GLY A 358 20.69 -12.79 20.51
CA GLY A 358 20.79 -12.18 19.19
C GLY A 358 21.72 -12.96 18.25
N ALA A 359 21.38 -12.96 16.96
CA ALA A 359 22.18 -13.49 15.83
C ALA A 359 22.02 -12.55 14.62
N ARG A 360 22.69 -12.80 13.49
CA ARG A 360 22.67 -11.89 12.32
C ARG A 360 22.00 -12.47 11.06
N GLY A 361 20.91 -11.85 10.62
CA GLY A 361 20.19 -12.17 9.38
C GLY A 361 20.58 -11.27 8.21
N GLY A 362 21.00 -11.89 7.11
CA GLY A 362 21.21 -11.22 5.83
C GLY A 362 19.94 -11.19 4.97
N SER A 363 20.12 -11.00 3.66
CA SER A 363 19.04 -10.83 2.71
C SER A 363 19.05 -12.00 1.70
N TRP A 364 17.89 -12.52 1.23
CA TRP A 364 17.86 -13.58 0.20
C TRP A 364 18.13 -12.99 -1.18
N CYS A 365 19.35 -13.17 -1.67
CA CYS A 365 19.86 -12.57 -2.90
C CYS A 365 20.66 -13.55 -3.76
N SER A 366 20.52 -14.85 -3.52
CA SER A 366 21.23 -15.87 -4.29
C SER A 366 20.38 -17.10 -4.49
N SER A 367 20.45 -17.65 -5.69
CA SER A 367 19.91 -18.97 -6.03
C SER A 367 20.65 -20.13 -5.36
N THR A 368 21.81 -19.89 -4.75
CA THR A 368 22.60 -20.90 -4.03
C THR A 368 22.41 -20.87 -2.52
N GLN A 369 21.74 -19.83 -2.01
CA GLN A 369 21.33 -19.80 -0.61
C GLN A 369 20.35 -20.94 -0.32
N SER A 370 20.41 -21.46 0.90
CA SER A 370 19.41 -22.38 1.44
C SER A 370 18.76 -21.73 2.66
N TYR A 371 17.57 -22.20 3.04
CA TYR A 371 16.91 -21.74 4.26
C TYR A 371 17.84 -21.84 5.47
N ALA A 372 18.47 -23.00 5.68
CA ALA A 372 19.25 -23.28 6.88
C ALA A 372 20.65 -22.64 6.87
N THR A 373 21.36 -22.62 5.74
CA THR A 373 22.75 -22.17 5.67
C THR A 373 23.09 -21.43 4.38
N ASN A 374 23.97 -20.43 4.48
CA ASN A 374 24.67 -19.80 3.36
C ASN A 374 25.80 -20.70 2.83
N ALA A 375 26.38 -20.33 1.68
CA ALA A 375 27.49 -21.07 1.06
C ALA A 375 28.76 -21.14 1.93
N ASP A 376 28.94 -20.20 2.87
CA ASP A 376 30.04 -20.19 3.83
C ASP A 376 29.77 -20.99 5.11
N GLY A 377 28.58 -21.62 5.22
CA GLY A 377 28.14 -22.41 6.37
C GLY A 377 27.54 -21.59 7.52
N THR A 378 27.47 -20.25 7.41
CA THR A 378 26.69 -19.44 8.35
C THR A 378 25.20 -19.70 8.20
N PRO A 379 24.35 -19.49 9.22
CA PRO A 379 22.93 -19.76 9.06
C PRO A 379 22.28 -18.85 8.03
N GLY A 380 21.31 -19.38 7.30
CA GLY A 380 20.64 -18.68 6.23
C GLY A 380 19.87 -17.46 6.75
N PRO A 381 19.75 -16.40 5.95
CA PRO A 381 19.08 -15.17 6.37
C PRO A 381 17.63 -15.39 6.82
N TYR A 382 16.90 -16.24 6.09
CA TYR A 382 15.51 -16.54 6.39
C TYR A 382 15.36 -17.43 7.63
N PHE A 383 16.34 -18.29 7.94
CA PHE A 383 16.33 -19.05 9.18
C PHE A 383 16.43 -18.14 10.41
N HIS A 384 17.36 -17.19 10.42
CA HIS A 384 17.50 -16.26 11.55
C HIS A 384 16.27 -15.37 11.73
N LEU A 385 15.73 -14.86 10.63
CA LEU A 385 14.50 -14.08 10.65
C LEU A 385 13.32 -14.94 11.16
N HIS A 386 13.19 -16.19 10.68
CA HIS A 386 12.16 -17.12 11.13
C HIS A 386 12.27 -17.36 12.64
N GLU A 387 13.45 -17.71 13.14
CA GLU A 387 13.67 -17.94 14.57
C GLU A 387 13.31 -16.72 15.43
N SER A 388 13.58 -15.51 14.93
CA SER A 388 13.34 -14.26 15.66
C SER A 388 11.85 -13.89 15.73
N LEU A 389 11.03 -14.30 14.75
CA LEU A 389 9.62 -13.91 14.66
C LEU A 389 8.63 -15.08 14.73
N LYS A 390 9.06 -16.35 14.81
CA LYS A 390 8.15 -17.52 14.83
C LYS A 390 7.14 -17.52 15.97
N ASN A 391 7.48 -16.81 17.05
CA ASN A 391 6.66 -16.63 18.25
C ASN A 391 5.84 -15.34 18.23
N ALA A 392 5.79 -14.59 17.12
CA ALA A 392 4.95 -13.41 17.00
C ALA A 392 3.48 -13.76 17.29
N SER A 393 2.80 -12.89 18.03
CA SER A 393 1.38 -13.08 18.41
C SER A 393 0.38 -12.66 17.33
N VAL A 394 0.90 -12.20 16.18
CA VAL A 394 0.15 -11.63 15.06
C VAL A 394 0.69 -12.21 13.76
N PRO A 395 -0.11 -12.21 12.67
CA PRO A 395 0.38 -12.69 11.40
C PRO A 395 1.58 -11.87 10.93
N ILE A 396 2.56 -12.55 10.35
CA ILE A 396 3.70 -11.93 9.67
C ILE A 396 3.58 -12.24 8.18
N ILE A 397 3.75 -11.24 7.33
CA ILE A 397 3.84 -11.43 5.87
C ILE A 397 5.03 -10.62 5.34
N PHE A 398 5.60 -11.06 4.23
CA PHE A 398 6.47 -10.20 3.44
C PHE A 398 5.61 -9.31 2.54
N THR A 399 5.45 -8.01 2.82
CA THR A 399 4.71 -7.15 1.85
C THR A 399 5.54 -6.72 0.65
N GLU A 400 6.83 -7.03 0.66
CA GLU A 400 7.74 -6.95 -0.48
C GLU A 400 8.76 -8.07 -0.33
N MET A 401 9.03 -8.76 -1.43
CA MET A 401 10.03 -9.80 -1.55
C MET A 401 10.62 -9.77 -2.96
N GLY A 402 11.86 -10.22 -3.09
CA GLY A 402 12.60 -10.25 -4.34
C GLY A 402 13.76 -9.27 -4.34
N CYS A 403 14.97 -9.78 -4.21
CA CYS A 403 16.21 -9.01 -4.27
C CYS A 403 16.35 -8.21 -5.58
N PRO A 404 17.00 -7.02 -5.57
CA PRO A 404 17.29 -6.33 -6.81
C PRO A 404 18.13 -7.18 -7.79
N HIS A 405 17.86 -7.09 -9.10
CA HIS A 405 18.56 -7.83 -10.16
C HIS A 405 20.06 -7.60 -10.12
N SER A 406 20.50 -6.40 -9.72
CA SER A 406 21.90 -6.01 -9.61
C SER A 406 22.66 -6.75 -8.50
N GLN A 407 21.94 -7.41 -7.60
CA GLN A 407 22.49 -8.12 -6.45
C GLN A 407 22.15 -9.60 -6.45
N TYR A 408 21.10 -9.98 -7.18
CA TYR A 408 20.72 -11.35 -7.35
C TYR A 408 21.83 -12.15 -8.05
N ASP A 409 22.19 -13.31 -7.48
CA ASP A 409 23.31 -14.16 -7.92
C ASP A 409 24.65 -13.41 -8.02
N ARG A 410 24.88 -12.40 -7.14
CA ARG A 410 26.17 -11.69 -7.09
C ARG A 410 27.35 -12.62 -6.75
N ASP A 411 27.07 -13.70 -6.03
CA ASP A 411 27.98 -14.80 -5.69
C ASP A 411 28.20 -15.79 -6.85
N ASP A 412 27.37 -15.78 -7.91
CA ASP A 412 27.55 -16.54 -9.15
C ASP A 412 27.45 -15.64 -10.40
N PRO A 413 28.54 -14.92 -10.74
CA PRO A 413 28.56 -14.04 -11.90
C PRO A 413 28.23 -14.75 -13.22
N THR A 414 28.58 -16.04 -13.34
CA THR A 414 28.35 -16.79 -14.58
C THR A 414 26.87 -17.09 -14.81
N ARG A 415 26.14 -17.38 -13.74
CA ARG A 415 24.69 -17.57 -13.77
C ARG A 415 23.98 -16.23 -13.99
N ARG A 416 24.43 -15.18 -13.31
CA ARG A 416 23.90 -13.83 -13.50
C ARG A 416 24.04 -13.36 -14.94
N GLU A 417 25.21 -13.53 -15.57
CA GLU A 417 25.42 -13.20 -16.99
C GLU A 417 24.51 -14.02 -17.91
N ARG A 418 24.33 -15.31 -17.63
CA ARG A 418 23.49 -16.20 -18.44
C ARG A 418 22.01 -15.82 -18.38
N ASN A 419 21.52 -15.41 -17.20
CA ASN A 419 20.11 -15.14 -16.94
C ASN A 419 19.75 -13.66 -17.04
N GLY A 420 20.72 -12.79 -17.34
CA GLY A 420 20.53 -11.34 -17.36
C GLY A 420 20.13 -10.74 -16.01
N GLY A 421 20.46 -11.41 -14.89
CA GLY A 421 20.08 -10.97 -13.55
C GLY A 421 18.64 -11.27 -13.12
N ALA A 422 17.84 -11.98 -13.95
CA ALA A 422 16.49 -12.38 -13.57
C ALA A 422 16.48 -13.29 -12.33
N ARG A 423 15.58 -13.03 -11.37
CA ARG A 423 15.48 -13.82 -10.14
C ARG A 423 14.89 -15.18 -10.44
N THR A 424 15.29 -16.20 -9.68
CA THR A 424 14.69 -17.55 -9.78
C THR A 424 13.50 -17.74 -8.84
N TRP A 425 13.25 -16.76 -7.98
CA TRP A 425 12.20 -16.79 -6.96
C TRP A 425 12.25 -18.03 -6.06
N ALA A 426 13.43 -18.60 -5.81
CA ALA A 426 13.60 -19.76 -4.92
C ALA A 426 13.24 -19.48 -3.45
N ASP A 427 13.15 -18.21 -3.07
CA ASP A 427 12.64 -17.76 -1.78
C ASP A 427 11.15 -18.06 -1.58
N VAL A 428 10.35 -18.07 -2.65
CA VAL A 428 8.90 -18.38 -2.61
C VAL A 428 8.64 -19.73 -1.93
N SER A 429 9.30 -20.80 -2.38
CA SER A 429 9.15 -22.15 -1.79
C SER A 429 9.59 -22.20 -0.33
N ILE A 430 10.53 -21.34 0.08
CA ILE A 430 11.02 -21.28 1.46
C ILE A 430 9.98 -20.66 2.39
N VAL A 431 9.33 -19.59 1.91
CA VAL A 431 8.28 -18.92 2.69
C VAL A 431 7.05 -19.81 2.82
N THR A 432 6.69 -20.55 1.76
CA THR A 432 5.51 -21.43 1.72
C THR A 432 5.69 -22.77 2.44
N ASN A 433 6.91 -23.30 2.52
CA ASN A 433 7.15 -24.60 3.13
C ASN A 433 7.86 -24.47 4.49
N GLU A 434 9.07 -23.92 4.53
CA GLU A 434 9.94 -23.91 5.71
C GLU A 434 9.55 -22.86 6.75
N MET A 435 9.01 -21.73 6.32
CA MET A 435 8.55 -20.64 7.21
C MET A 435 7.03 -20.63 7.41
N ALA A 436 6.32 -21.59 6.80
CA ALA A 436 4.88 -21.56 6.79
C ALA A 436 4.28 -21.60 8.19
N ASP A 437 4.88 -22.22 9.21
CA ASP A 437 4.30 -22.22 10.56
C ASP A 437 4.29 -20.82 11.23
N ALA A 438 4.99 -19.83 10.69
CA ALA A 438 5.04 -18.47 11.21
C ALA A 438 4.62 -17.38 10.21
N TRP A 439 4.86 -17.56 8.90
CA TRP A 439 4.54 -16.59 7.87
C TRP A 439 3.19 -16.86 7.24
N SER A 440 2.40 -15.82 7.02
CA SER A 440 1.10 -15.86 6.33
C SER A 440 1.21 -15.46 4.86
N GLY A 441 2.41 -15.42 4.30
CA GLY A 441 2.65 -15.21 2.87
C GLY A 441 3.60 -14.08 2.51
N TYR A 442 3.60 -13.72 1.23
CA TYR A 442 4.51 -12.76 0.63
C TYR A 442 3.85 -11.96 -0.50
N VAL A 443 4.50 -10.87 -0.92
CA VAL A 443 4.15 -10.05 -2.08
C VAL A 443 5.42 -9.83 -2.90
N ALA A 444 5.45 -10.34 -4.12
CA ALA A 444 6.57 -10.16 -5.05
C ALA A 444 6.67 -8.70 -5.52
N TYR A 445 7.85 -8.10 -5.41
CA TYR A 445 8.12 -6.71 -5.79
C TYR A 445 8.98 -6.64 -7.08
N ALA A 446 8.51 -6.06 -8.18
CA ALA A 446 7.15 -5.56 -8.45
C ALA A 446 6.75 -5.72 -9.92
N TYR A 447 5.45 -5.63 -10.22
CA TYR A 447 4.96 -5.58 -11.61
C TYR A 447 5.66 -4.46 -12.40
N ASP A 448 5.61 -3.23 -11.88
CA ASP A 448 6.29 -2.06 -12.43
C ASP A 448 7.07 -1.38 -11.29
N GLY A 449 8.33 -1.79 -11.14
CA GLY A 449 9.24 -1.25 -10.13
C GLY A 449 10.33 -0.38 -10.75
N PRO A 450 11.26 0.14 -9.94
CA PRO A 450 12.53 0.63 -10.47
C PRO A 450 13.19 -0.45 -11.36
N PRO A 451 14.00 -0.08 -12.38
CA PRO A 451 14.60 -1.03 -13.34
C PRO A 451 15.44 -2.18 -12.76
N ASP A 452 15.67 -2.18 -11.45
CA ASP A 452 16.40 -3.23 -10.74
C ASP A 452 15.46 -4.23 -10.04
N PHE A 453 14.14 -4.03 -10.15
CA PHE A 453 13.09 -4.80 -9.48
C PHE A 453 11.91 -5.16 -10.40
N ASP A 454 11.91 -4.67 -11.63
CA ASP A 454 10.78 -4.77 -12.54
C ASP A 454 10.61 -6.19 -13.07
N MET A 455 9.41 -6.74 -12.88
CA MET A 455 9.04 -8.03 -13.47
C MET A 455 8.47 -7.85 -14.89
N MET A 456 8.13 -6.61 -15.26
CA MET A 456 7.61 -6.23 -16.56
C MET A 456 8.49 -5.16 -17.19
N SER A 457 8.59 -5.16 -18.51
CA SER A 457 9.37 -4.21 -19.31
C SER A 457 8.48 -3.24 -20.06
N GLY A 458 9.03 -2.06 -20.37
CA GLY A 458 8.32 -0.94 -20.99
C GLY A 458 7.77 0.08 -20.00
N GLY A 459 8.10 -0.07 -18.71
CA GLY A 459 7.74 0.87 -17.66
C GLY A 459 8.54 2.18 -17.67
N PRO A 460 8.20 3.15 -16.80
CA PRO A 460 7.13 3.07 -15.80
C PRO A 460 5.74 2.96 -16.45
N TRP A 461 4.82 2.24 -15.81
CA TRP A 461 3.46 2.02 -16.29
C TRP A 461 2.71 3.33 -16.40
N ASN A 462 2.20 3.64 -17.59
CA ASN A 462 1.56 4.91 -17.90
C ASN A 462 0.11 5.04 -17.39
N GLY A 463 -0.40 4.04 -16.68
CA GLY A 463 -1.80 3.98 -16.23
C GLY A 463 -2.81 3.62 -17.33
N LYS A 464 -2.36 3.15 -18.51
CA LYS A 464 -3.21 2.80 -19.66
C LYS A 464 -2.90 1.43 -20.24
N ASP A 465 -1.66 1.23 -20.67
CA ASP A 465 -1.24 0.06 -21.44
C ASP A 465 -0.55 -0.94 -20.53
N VAL A 466 -0.91 -2.22 -20.62
CA VAL A 466 -0.20 -3.27 -19.90
C VAL A 466 1.26 -3.40 -20.38
N LEU A 467 2.16 -3.74 -19.46
CA LEU A 467 3.59 -3.90 -19.76
C LEU A 467 3.91 -5.29 -20.33
N THR A 468 5.12 -5.49 -20.84
CA THR A 468 5.54 -6.78 -21.43
C THR A 468 6.28 -7.64 -20.39
N PRO A 469 5.88 -8.90 -20.13
CA PRO A 469 6.55 -9.74 -19.14
C PRO A 469 8.03 -9.98 -19.46
N THR A 470 8.90 -9.86 -18.45
CA THR A 470 10.33 -10.19 -18.56
C THR A 470 10.58 -11.65 -18.19
N ALA A 471 11.83 -12.11 -18.31
CA ALA A 471 12.23 -13.43 -17.80
C ALA A 471 11.95 -13.57 -16.29
N ASP A 472 11.99 -12.47 -15.55
CA ASP A 472 11.76 -12.46 -14.11
C ASP A 472 10.30 -12.78 -13.74
N MET A 473 9.32 -12.23 -14.49
CA MET A 473 7.90 -12.60 -14.35
C MET A 473 7.66 -14.08 -14.67
N TYR A 474 8.29 -14.61 -15.73
CA TYR A 474 8.15 -16.03 -16.08
C TYR A 474 8.76 -16.95 -15.01
N ASN A 475 9.89 -16.58 -14.42
CA ASN A 475 10.50 -17.33 -13.33
C ASN A 475 9.60 -17.32 -12.09
N PHE A 476 8.99 -16.17 -11.75
CA PHE A 476 8.03 -16.08 -10.64
C PHE A 476 6.83 -16.98 -10.88
N LYS A 477 6.22 -16.91 -12.08
CA LYS A 477 5.10 -17.78 -12.45
C LYS A 477 5.47 -19.25 -12.32
N MET A 478 6.58 -19.67 -12.92
CA MET A 478 7.01 -21.06 -12.92
C MET A 478 7.14 -21.59 -11.49
N ARG A 479 7.66 -20.76 -10.58
CA ARG A 479 7.77 -21.14 -9.17
C ARG A 479 6.40 -21.34 -8.51
N LEU A 480 5.42 -20.47 -8.78
CA LEU A 480 4.07 -20.65 -8.24
C LEU A 480 3.37 -21.89 -8.80
N ASP A 481 3.62 -22.21 -10.07
CA ASP A 481 3.08 -23.42 -10.70
C ASP A 481 3.67 -24.69 -10.06
N GLU A 482 4.99 -24.69 -9.77
CA GLU A 482 5.66 -25.79 -9.06
C GLU A 482 5.04 -26.03 -7.67
N GLU A 483 4.72 -24.96 -6.92
CA GLU A 483 4.07 -25.10 -5.61
C GLU A 483 2.67 -25.71 -5.70
N GLU A 484 1.88 -25.32 -6.70
CA GLU A 484 0.55 -25.89 -6.92
C GLU A 484 0.63 -27.39 -7.25
N GLU A 485 1.63 -27.78 -8.06
CA GLU A 485 1.89 -29.20 -8.36
C GLU A 485 2.32 -29.99 -7.11
N GLU A 486 3.13 -29.41 -6.22
CA GLU A 486 3.54 -30.05 -4.96
C GLU A 486 2.37 -30.19 -3.95
N GLU A 487 1.49 -29.19 -3.87
CA GLU A 487 0.26 -29.23 -3.05
C GLU A 487 -0.70 -30.34 -3.54
N ASP A 488 -0.86 -30.49 -4.85
CA ASP A 488 -1.68 -31.54 -5.45
C ASP A 488 -1.04 -32.93 -5.29
N ALA A 489 0.29 -33.04 -5.48
CA ALA A 489 1.04 -34.29 -5.40
C ALA A 489 1.14 -34.86 -3.98
N THR A 490 1.03 -34.02 -2.95
CA THR A 490 0.96 -34.46 -1.54
C THR A 490 -0.45 -34.90 -1.12
N THR A 491 -1.45 -34.71 -1.99
CA THR A 491 -2.86 -35.05 -1.77
C THR A 491 -3.38 -36.30 -2.53
N PRO A 492 -2.64 -37.40 -2.84
CA PRO A 492 -3.24 -38.59 -3.43
C PRO A 492 -3.70 -39.53 -2.30
N GLY A 493 -4.98 -39.44 -1.93
CA GLY A 493 -5.65 -40.45 -1.10
C GLY A 493 -5.71 -40.17 0.40
N ARG A 494 -5.34 -38.97 0.85
CA ARG A 494 -5.53 -38.56 2.24
C ARG A 494 -6.88 -37.89 2.48
N VAL A 495 -7.97 -38.65 2.30
CA VAL A 495 -9.29 -38.37 2.92
C VAL A 495 -9.26 -38.72 4.42
N GLY A 496 -8.10 -38.52 5.05
CA GLY A 496 -7.77 -38.97 6.40
C GLY A 496 -6.71 -38.04 6.94
N SER A 497 -7.15 -36.83 7.27
CA SER A 497 -6.48 -35.87 8.14
C SER A 497 -5.46 -36.58 9.04
N LYS A 498 -4.16 -36.26 8.89
CA LYS A 498 -3.23 -36.36 10.04
C LYS A 498 -3.60 -35.20 10.97
N THR A 499 -4.81 -35.23 11.49
CA THR A 499 -5.03 -34.76 12.83
C THR A 499 -4.22 -35.73 13.67
N THR A 500 -3.12 -35.19 14.17
CA THR A 500 -2.59 -35.52 15.48
C THR A 500 -3.62 -36.31 16.30
N THR A 501 -3.32 -37.59 16.54
CA THR A 501 -3.82 -38.42 17.65
C THR A 501 -5.25 -38.12 18.10
N THR A 502 -6.19 -38.91 17.62
CA THR A 502 -7.41 -39.25 18.36
C THR A 502 -7.03 -39.82 19.72
N ASP A 503 -6.91 -38.97 20.73
CA ASP A 503 -7.09 -39.33 22.13
C ASP A 503 -7.90 -38.20 22.78
N ASN A 504 -9.20 -38.47 22.94
CA ASN A 504 -10.20 -37.74 23.74
C ASN A 504 -10.70 -36.38 23.21
N ASP A 505 -11.92 -36.41 22.67
CA ASP A 505 -12.75 -35.27 22.21
C ASP A 505 -13.21 -34.29 23.32
N ASP A 506 -12.56 -34.26 24.49
CA ASP A 506 -12.91 -33.38 25.61
C ASP A 506 -11.88 -32.26 25.88
N ASP A 507 -10.74 -32.19 25.17
CA ASP A 507 -9.62 -31.28 25.49
C ASP A 507 -9.30 -30.19 24.44
N ASP A 508 -10.17 -29.96 23.43
CA ASP A 508 -9.97 -28.87 22.45
C ASP A 508 -10.14 -27.45 23.06
N ARG A 509 -10.46 -27.33 24.35
CA ARG A 509 -10.46 -26.05 25.07
C ARG A 509 -9.07 -25.55 25.45
N ASP A 510 -8.04 -26.39 25.41
CA ASP A 510 -6.68 -26.02 25.82
C ASP A 510 -5.76 -25.62 24.66
N ARG A 511 -6.18 -25.75 23.40
CA ARG A 511 -5.36 -25.35 22.23
C ARG A 511 -5.24 -23.84 22.02
N ASP A 512 -6.21 -23.06 22.50
CA ASP A 512 -6.11 -21.59 22.51
C ASP A 512 -5.16 -21.04 23.60
N ALA A 513 -4.67 -21.90 24.51
CA ALA A 513 -3.86 -21.51 25.65
C ALA A 513 -2.36 -21.34 25.37
N PHE A 514 -1.90 -21.57 24.12
CA PHE A 514 -0.46 -21.58 23.80
C PHE A 514 0.01 -20.44 22.88
N PHE A 515 -0.72 -19.32 22.81
CA PHE A 515 -0.12 -18.12 22.27
C PHE A 515 0.82 -17.52 23.34
N PRO A 516 2.10 -17.25 23.01
CA PRO A 516 2.98 -16.58 23.96
C PRO A 516 2.30 -15.27 24.40
N PRO A 517 2.27 -14.99 25.71
CA PRO A 517 1.64 -13.77 26.20
C PRO A 517 2.30 -12.57 25.54
N ARG A 518 1.48 -11.59 25.15
CA ARG A 518 2.00 -10.34 24.57
C ARG A 518 2.97 -9.70 25.55
N ARG A 519 4.09 -9.19 25.01
CA ARG A 519 5.05 -8.45 25.82
C ARG A 519 4.40 -7.15 26.31
N ARG A 520 4.79 -6.70 27.50
CA ARG A 520 4.32 -5.42 28.04
C ARG A 520 5.02 -4.25 27.36
N CYS A 521 4.29 -3.19 27.04
CA CYS A 521 4.88 -2.03 26.37
C CYS A 521 6.00 -1.39 27.20
N ALA A 522 5.88 -1.32 28.53
CA ALA A 522 6.94 -0.79 29.39
C ALA A 522 8.25 -1.59 29.26
N LYS A 523 8.17 -2.90 29.08
CA LYS A 523 9.35 -3.76 28.89
C LYS A 523 9.99 -3.51 27.53
N VAL A 524 9.18 -3.48 26.46
CA VAL A 524 9.68 -3.19 25.11
C VAL A 524 10.30 -1.80 25.05
N LYS A 525 9.65 -0.77 25.63
CA LYS A 525 10.21 0.60 25.72
C LYS A 525 11.51 0.65 26.52
N ALA A 526 11.63 -0.12 27.60
CA ALA A 526 12.88 -0.20 28.37
C ALA A 526 14.00 -0.87 27.58
N GLU A 527 13.70 -1.92 26.81
CA GLU A 527 14.64 -2.60 25.94
C GLU A 527 15.12 -1.70 24.81
N LEU A 528 14.20 -1.00 24.13
CA LEU A 528 14.49 0.04 23.13
C LEU A 528 15.45 1.11 23.67
N LEU A 529 15.21 1.55 24.91
CA LEU A 529 16.08 2.51 25.58
C LEU A 529 17.45 1.91 25.91
N SER A 530 17.51 0.68 26.43
CA SER A 530 18.77 0.07 26.86
C SER A 530 19.65 -0.43 25.71
N CYS A 531 19.06 -0.98 24.65
CA CYS A 531 19.80 -1.51 23.50
C CYS A 531 20.29 -0.41 22.57
N CYS A 532 19.50 0.66 22.47
CA CYS A 532 19.50 1.50 21.29
C CYS A 532 19.38 3.00 21.61
N ASP A 533 19.27 3.38 22.88
CA ASP A 533 18.99 4.76 23.32
C ASP A 533 17.74 5.37 22.65
N VAL A 534 16.78 4.53 22.26
CA VAL A 534 15.54 4.96 21.61
C VAL A 534 14.52 5.33 22.68
N ARG A 535 14.19 6.63 22.77
CA ARG A 535 13.17 7.16 23.68
C ARG A 535 11.86 7.32 22.93
N VAL A 536 10.87 6.52 23.31
CA VAL A 536 9.54 6.52 22.71
C VAL A 536 8.57 7.26 23.62
N LEU A 537 7.80 8.20 23.05
CA LEU A 537 6.74 8.91 23.80
C LEU A 537 5.72 7.90 24.37
N ASP A 538 5.08 8.25 25.48
CA ASP A 538 3.99 7.43 26.00
C ASP A 538 2.78 7.47 25.06
N ASP A 539 2.13 6.33 24.85
CA ASP A 539 1.00 6.25 23.92
C ASP A 539 -0.21 6.99 24.47
N ASP A 540 -0.33 7.06 25.80
CA ASP A 540 -1.39 7.81 26.50
C ASP A 540 -1.20 9.33 26.38
N ALA A 541 -0.01 9.80 25.98
CA ALA A 541 0.26 11.20 25.69
C ALA A 541 -0.07 11.57 24.23
N MET A 542 -0.40 10.61 23.38
CA MET A 542 -0.76 10.87 21.98
C MET A 542 -2.19 11.43 21.88
N PRO A 543 -2.42 12.44 21.02
CA PRO A 543 -3.78 12.86 20.69
C PRO A 543 -4.55 11.71 20.03
N SER A 544 -5.87 11.70 20.23
CA SER A 544 -6.80 10.81 19.53
C SER A 544 -7.80 11.66 18.77
N TYR A 545 -7.73 11.64 17.45
CA TYR A 545 -8.65 12.36 16.57
C TYR A 545 -10.02 11.67 16.51
N PHE A 546 -10.08 10.37 16.74
CA PHE A 546 -11.36 9.66 16.85
C PHE A 546 -12.22 10.19 18.01
N ARG A 547 -11.64 10.39 19.20
CA ARG A 547 -12.38 10.91 20.37
C ARG A 547 -12.85 12.34 20.18
N THR A 548 -12.04 13.18 19.56
CA THR A 548 -12.43 14.56 19.29
C THR A 548 -13.60 14.65 18.31
N HIS A 549 -13.73 13.69 17.38
CA HIS A 549 -14.90 13.61 16.50
C HIS A 549 -16.18 13.22 17.24
N GLU A 550 -16.16 12.20 18.11
CA GLU A 550 -17.36 11.79 18.85
C GLU A 550 -17.84 12.85 19.84
N GLU A 551 -16.91 13.56 20.49
CA GLU A 551 -17.25 14.68 21.38
C GLU A 551 -17.61 15.94 20.59
N GLY A 552 -17.04 16.09 19.40
CA GLY A 552 -17.28 17.17 18.45
C GLY A 552 -18.67 17.16 17.83
N ASP A 553 -19.32 16.01 17.64
CA ASP A 553 -20.73 15.99 17.20
C ASP A 553 -21.71 16.55 18.26
N ALA A 554 -21.24 16.84 19.48
CA ALA A 554 -21.94 17.66 20.46
C ALA A 554 -21.56 19.16 20.42
N ILE A 555 -20.52 19.54 19.65
CA ILE A 555 -19.88 20.87 19.59
C ILE A 555 -19.47 21.27 18.14
N ASP A 556 -20.10 20.79 17.06
CA ASP A 556 -19.66 21.16 15.69
C ASP A 556 -20.68 21.94 14.84
N ASP A 557 -20.60 23.26 15.01
CA ASP A 557 -20.97 24.30 14.03
C ASP A 557 -19.70 24.85 13.33
N HIS A 558 -18.55 24.16 13.47
CA HIS A 558 -17.22 24.65 13.09
C HIS A 558 -16.57 23.89 11.90
N TYR A 559 -16.91 22.62 11.65
CA TYR A 559 -16.38 21.82 10.53
C TYR A 559 -16.98 22.21 9.16
N HIS A 560 -18.23 22.70 9.12
CA HIS A 560 -18.82 23.23 7.89
C HIS A 560 -18.10 24.46 7.32
N ARG A 561 -17.16 25.07 8.06
CA ARG A 561 -16.39 26.23 7.60
C ARG A 561 -15.22 25.91 6.66
N SER A 562 -14.79 24.66 6.52
CA SER A 562 -13.75 24.31 5.54
C SER A 562 -14.34 24.18 4.12
N SER A 563 -15.44 23.44 3.98
CA SER A 563 -16.17 23.31 2.70
C SER A 563 -16.86 24.63 2.27
N SER A 564 -17.31 25.46 3.22
CA SER A 564 -17.93 26.77 2.92
C SER A 564 -16.97 27.81 2.34
N ARG A 565 -15.65 27.72 2.53
CA ARG A 565 -14.72 28.73 1.98
C ARG A 565 -14.59 28.62 0.46
N TYR A 566 -14.63 27.41 -0.08
CA TYR A 566 -14.63 27.19 -1.54
C TYR A 566 -15.98 27.55 -2.18
N ALA A 567 -17.10 27.24 -1.51
CA ALA A 567 -18.42 27.68 -1.96
C ALA A 567 -18.58 29.21 -1.90
N GLY A 568 -18.02 29.86 -0.87
CA GLY A 568 -18.03 31.31 -0.71
C GLY A 568 -17.19 32.03 -1.76
N ALA A 569 -16.00 31.52 -2.07
CA ALA A 569 -15.15 32.07 -3.13
C ALA A 569 -15.77 31.90 -4.52
N ALA A 570 -16.37 30.74 -4.81
CA ALA A 570 -17.08 30.50 -6.06
C ALA A 570 -18.34 31.39 -6.20
N ALA A 571 -19.09 31.59 -5.12
CA ALA A 571 -20.24 32.49 -5.11
C ALA A 571 -19.81 33.97 -5.28
N ALA A 572 -18.72 34.39 -4.62
CA ALA A 572 -18.19 35.74 -4.79
C ALA A 572 -17.66 35.99 -6.21
N ALA A 573 -16.98 35.02 -6.81
CA ALA A 573 -16.54 35.08 -8.20
C ALA A 573 -17.72 35.14 -9.18
N ALA A 574 -18.76 34.33 -8.96
CA ALA A 574 -19.98 34.36 -9.77
C ALA A 574 -20.72 35.70 -9.67
N VAL A 575 -20.80 36.30 -8.46
CA VAL A 575 -21.40 37.62 -8.25
C VAL A 575 -20.56 38.73 -8.89
N ALA A 576 -19.23 38.67 -8.77
CA ALA A 576 -18.33 39.62 -9.42
C ALA A 576 -18.43 39.55 -10.96
N LEU A 577 -18.50 38.34 -11.52
CA LEU A 577 -18.68 38.12 -12.95
C LEU A 577 -20.06 38.61 -13.42
N ALA A 578 -21.12 38.34 -12.66
CA ALA A 578 -22.46 38.84 -12.96
C ALA A 578 -22.51 40.38 -12.92
N LEU A 579 -21.88 41.03 -11.94
CA LEU A 579 -21.77 42.48 -11.85
C LEU A 579 -20.96 43.05 -13.03
N TYR A 580 -19.82 42.45 -13.36
CA TYR A 580 -18.99 42.84 -14.50
C TYR A 580 -19.77 42.78 -15.83
N LEU A 581 -20.48 41.67 -16.08
CA LEU A 581 -21.31 41.50 -17.28
C LEU A 581 -22.51 42.48 -17.30
N THR A 582 -23.07 42.80 -16.14
CA THR A 582 -24.17 43.77 -16.02
C THR A 582 -23.69 45.20 -16.31
N VAL A 583 -22.54 45.61 -15.77
CA VAL A 583 -21.90 46.90 -16.07
C VAL A 583 -21.54 47.00 -17.55
N ARG A 584 -20.99 45.93 -18.14
CA ARG A 584 -20.62 45.89 -19.57
C ARG A 584 -21.84 45.98 -20.49
N ARG A 585 -22.98 45.40 -20.10
CA ARG A 585 -24.26 45.56 -20.83
C ARG A 585 -24.88 46.96 -20.65
N ALA A 586 -24.73 47.57 -19.49
CA ALA A 586 -25.32 48.87 -19.18
C ALA A 586 -24.55 50.06 -19.79
N SER A 587 -23.31 49.87 -20.25
CA SER A 587 -22.49 50.94 -20.85
C SER A 587 -21.69 50.45 -22.06
N PRO A 588 -22.30 50.30 -23.26
CA PRO A 588 -21.61 49.86 -24.47
C PRO A 588 -20.72 50.94 -25.12
N ARG A 589 -20.43 52.06 -24.44
CA ARG A 589 -19.64 53.17 -24.97
C ARG A 589 -18.69 53.75 -23.93
N LEU A 590 -17.60 53.03 -23.68
CA LEU A 590 -16.38 53.64 -23.18
C LEU A 590 -15.29 53.37 -24.23
N HIS A 591 -15.02 54.39 -25.05
CA HIS A 591 -13.81 54.44 -25.84
C HIS A 591 -12.61 54.60 -24.90
N PRO A 592 -11.47 53.94 -25.19
CA PRO A 592 -10.29 54.11 -24.39
C PRO A 592 -9.79 55.56 -24.55
N ILE A 593 -9.78 56.30 -23.45
CA ILE A 593 -9.16 57.62 -23.37
C ILE A 593 -7.65 57.40 -23.34
N ARG A 594 -7.00 57.74 -24.46
CA ARG A 594 -5.55 57.82 -24.58
C ARG A 594 -5.07 59.05 -23.78
N GLN A 595 -4.46 58.83 -22.62
CA GLN A 595 -3.76 59.91 -21.88
C GLN A 595 -2.31 59.99 -22.36
N ASN A 596 -2.02 61.03 -23.13
CA ASN A 596 -0.68 61.60 -23.24
C ASN A 596 -0.51 62.60 -22.09
N GLY A 597 0.61 62.56 -21.40
CA GLY A 597 0.96 63.54 -20.37
C GLY A 597 2.39 63.34 -19.88
N ASP A 598 3.33 63.93 -20.60
CA ASP A 598 4.59 64.46 -20.03
C ASP A 598 4.25 65.46 -18.92
N ASP A 599 4.87 65.32 -17.75
CA ASP A 599 5.73 66.37 -17.16
C ASP A 599 6.22 65.96 -15.77
N GLY A 600 7.49 66.26 -15.51
CA GLY A 600 8.24 65.87 -14.33
C GLY A 600 7.89 66.64 -13.05
N GLY A 601 8.28 66.06 -11.91
CA GLY A 601 8.18 66.72 -10.62
C GLY A 601 8.67 65.83 -9.49
N THR A 602 9.92 66.04 -9.10
CA THR A 602 10.56 65.49 -7.90
C THR A 602 9.89 66.02 -6.62
N THR A 603 9.55 65.15 -5.66
CA THR A 603 9.85 65.33 -4.22
C THR A 603 9.47 64.13 -3.35
N LYS A 604 10.29 63.94 -2.32
CA LYS A 604 10.32 62.90 -1.28
C LYS A 604 9.12 62.96 -0.32
N TYR A 605 8.68 61.79 0.17
CA TYR A 605 8.68 61.34 1.58
C TYR A 605 7.53 60.34 1.85
N GLY A 606 7.82 59.30 2.64
CA GLY A 606 6.85 58.75 3.60
C GLY A 606 6.41 57.31 3.39
N SER A 607 7.25 56.37 3.80
CA SER A 607 6.89 54.97 4.08
C SER A 607 6.07 54.87 5.38
N ILE A 608 4.92 54.20 5.35
CA ILE A 608 4.18 53.65 6.51
C ILE A 608 3.51 52.33 6.07
N PRO A 609 3.45 51.28 6.91
CA PRO A 609 3.34 49.87 6.50
C PRO A 609 1.89 49.36 6.42
N LEU A 610 1.72 48.29 5.65
CA LEU A 610 0.48 47.50 5.58
C LEU A 610 0.48 46.42 6.67
N SER A 611 -0.65 46.35 7.38
CA SER A 611 -1.10 45.21 8.18
C SER A 611 -1.89 44.23 7.32
#